data_AF-A0A840FTC7-F1
#
_entry.id   AF-A0A840FTC7-F1
#
_cell.length_a   1.000
_cell.length_b   1.000
_cell.length_c   1.000
_cell.angle_alpha   90.00
_cell.angle_beta   90.00
_cell.angle_gamma   90.00
#
_symmetry.space_group_name_H-M   'P 1'
#
loop_
_entity.id
_entity.type
_entity.pdbx_description
1 polymer ?
#
loop_
_entity_poly.entity_id
_entity_poly.type
_entity_poly.pdbx_seq_one_letter_code
_entity_poly.pdbx_strand_id
1 'polypeptide(L)'
;MTLTPDLSLVEKALDKLERLEVRVLVWGLVDSALSNTEVEDALRDTLNENQAVAAAASCTIDTEARLRERLLELGYLTEVPGRPLAPARYRTRMAEGVRLFARLRQLFPGKHDGSDWVSGATLVADYRLLWRPRKYPARDLTPDDAHAVIAARITDPRLLAAVKRWLDAGEPSWRFARFQIDASARILEGLSMRSPRGTLVAAGTGSGKTLAFYLPALAWLSSERKTQPRSRGVRVLALYPRNELLKDQLAEVYGQARKFDDELGRVGTTLSVGVLFGDQKLCRHDRSPACSVSLQTMVRSTEIRLTNGASMEATTTTRTAFQSRCKASASPVARCSCAKQPSPRRSAVRLPCPLLRRRALFHAPLR
;
A
#
# COMPACT_ATOMS: atom_id res chain seq x y z
N MET A 1 8.87 5.81 -12.66
CA MET A 1 8.38 7.15 -13.02
C MET A 1 9.24 8.17 -12.30
N THR A 2 10.08 8.86 -13.04
CA THR A 2 10.75 10.09 -12.60
C THR A 2 9.70 11.18 -12.51
N LEU A 3 9.66 11.93 -11.41
CA LEU A 3 8.78 13.07 -11.26
C LEU A 3 9.12 14.13 -12.33
N THR A 4 8.12 14.89 -12.77
CA THR A 4 8.40 16.09 -13.58
C THR A 4 9.26 17.06 -12.77
N PRO A 5 10.06 17.93 -13.41
CA PRO A 5 10.90 18.89 -12.68
C PRO A 5 10.09 19.74 -11.69
N ASP A 6 8.91 20.22 -12.09
CA ASP A 6 8.00 20.96 -11.23
C ASP A 6 7.59 20.19 -9.98
N LEU A 7 7.16 18.93 -10.13
CA LEU A 7 6.76 18.10 -8.99
C LEU A 7 7.96 17.77 -8.08
N SER A 8 9.14 17.62 -8.66
CA SER A 8 10.39 17.41 -7.90
C SER A 8 10.73 18.63 -7.03
N LEU A 9 10.59 19.85 -7.56
CA LEU A 9 10.77 21.07 -6.77
C LEU A 9 9.70 21.23 -5.69
N VAL A 10 8.44 20.94 -6.03
CA VAL A 10 7.31 20.97 -5.08
C VAL A 10 7.54 19.99 -3.91
N GLU A 11 7.96 18.75 -4.16
CA GLU A 11 8.25 17.78 -3.11
C GLU A 11 9.38 18.25 -2.19
N LYS A 12 10.46 18.81 -2.76
CA LYS A 12 11.60 19.33 -1.98
C LYS A 12 11.21 20.55 -1.14
N ALA A 13 10.40 21.44 -1.69
CA ALA A 13 9.87 22.60 -0.97
C ALA A 13 8.96 22.17 0.18
N LEU A 14 8.05 21.22 -0.08
CA LEU A 14 7.16 20.67 0.93
C LEU A 14 7.96 20.02 2.07
N ASP A 15 8.99 19.22 1.75
CA ASP A 15 9.88 18.62 2.74
C ASP A 15 10.55 19.67 3.64
N LYS A 16 10.95 20.83 3.09
CA LYS A 16 11.54 21.92 3.89
C LYS A 16 10.52 22.59 4.79
N LEU A 17 9.33 22.91 4.26
CA LEU A 17 8.25 23.53 5.04
C LEU A 17 7.79 22.60 6.18
N GLU A 18 7.60 21.32 5.89
CA GLU A 18 7.23 20.32 6.89
C GLU A 18 8.29 20.19 8.00
N ARG A 19 9.59 20.28 7.66
CA ARG A 19 10.66 20.27 8.67
C ARG A 19 10.57 21.46 9.62
N LEU A 20 10.20 22.64 9.14
CA LEU A 20 10.01 23.81 9.99
C LEU A 20 8.85 23.57 10.97
N GLU A 21 7.70 23.10 10.49
CA GLU A 21 6.52 22.84 11.33
C GLU A 21 6.72 21.69 12.31
N VAL A 22 7.46 20.64 11.94
CA VAL A 22 7.75 19.49 12.83
C VAL A 22 8.42 19.93 14.13
N ARG A 23 9.24 20.98 14.11
CA ARG A 23 9.93 21.51 15.29
C ARG A 23 8.96 21.90 16.41
N VAL A 24 7.76 22.35 16.07
CA VAL A 24 6.73 22.76 17.04
C VAL A 24 5.65 21.69 17.21
N LEU A 25 5.29 20.97 16.14
CA LEU A 25 4.27 19.92 16.19
C LEU A 25 4.65 18.75 17.10
N VAL A 26 5.95 18.44 17.23
CA VAL A 26 6.43 17.38 18.15
C VAL A 26 6.17 17.73 19.63
N TRP A 27 6.03 19.01 19.96
CA TRP A 27 5.71 19.49 21.31
C TRP A 27 4.20 19.65 21.58
N GLY A 28 3.33 19.27 20.64
CA GLY A 28 1.88 19.43 20.80
C GLY A 28 1.32 20.79 20.38
N LEU A 29 2.16 21.70 19.85
CA LEU A 29 1.72 23.03 19.41
C LEU A 29 1.09 22.96 18.02
N VAL A 30 -0.19 22.57 17.96
CA VAL A 30 -0.91 22.30 16.71
C VAL A 30 -1.50 23.54 16.02
N ASP A 31 -1.64 24.66 16.73
CA ASP A 31 -2.23 25.89 16.17
C ASP A 31 -1.19 26.84 15.57
N SER A 32 0.10 26.49 15.61
CA SER A 32 1.14 27.26 14.94
C SER A 32 0.92 27.29 13.42
N ALA A 33 1.38 28.34 12.77
CA ALA A 33 1.38 28.48 11.33
C ALA A 33 2.62 29.25 10.90
N LEU A 34 3.19 28.87 9.75
CA LEU A 34 4.33 29.52 9.15
C LEU A 34 3.95 30.95 8.76
N SER A 35 4.87 31.88 9.02
CA SER A 35 4.82 33.24 8.48
C SER A 35 5.11 33.26 6.98
N ASN A 36 4.71 34.34 6.30
CA ASN A 36 5.06 34.54 4.90
C ASN A 36 6.58 34.52 4.67
N THR A 37 7.37 35.10 5.59
CA THR A 37 8.83 35.12 5.52
C THR A 37 9.44 33.72 5.64
N GLU A 38 8.97 32.90 6.59
CA GLU A 38 9.45 31.51 6.73
C GLU A 38 9.15 30.67 5.48
N VAL A 39 8.01 30.91 4.84
CA VAL A 39 7.66 30.26 3.57
C VAL A 39 8.60 30.74 2.47
N GLU A 40 8.71 32.05 2.26
CA GLU A 40 9.54 32.63 1.19
C GLU A 40 11.01 32.21 1.31
N ASP A 41 11.59 32.25 2.52
CA ASP A 41 12.96 31.81 2.77
C ASP A 41 13.14 30.31 2.44
N ALA A 42 12.21 29.45 2.86
CA ALA A 42 12.27 28.02 2.56
C ALA A 42 12.13 27.72 1.06
N LEU A 43 11.30 28.48 0.34
CA LEU A 43 11.13 28.35 -1.10
C LEU A 43 12.37 28.86 -1.85
N ARG A 44 12.95 29.99 -1.42
CA ARG A 44 14.19 30.55 -1.95
C ARG A 44 15.33 29.55 -1.85
N ASP A 45 15.53 29.00 -0.65
CA ASP A 45 16.57 28.00 -0.42
C ASP A 45 16.33 26.74 -1.25
N THR A 46 15.08 26.36 -1.47
CA THR A 46 14.76 25.20 -2.33
C THR A 46 15.19 25.45 -3.78
N LEU A 47 14.88 26.61 -4.33
CA LEU A 47 15.28 26.97 -5.70
C LEU A 47 16.81 27.06 -5.82
N ASN A 48 17.47 27.70 -4.85
CA ASN A 48 18.93 27.86 -4.82
C ASN A 48 19.68 26.52 -4.75
N GLU A 49 19.21 25.59 -3.92
CA GLU A 49 19.86 24.27 -3.79
C GLU A 49 19.57 23.34 -4.98
N ASN A 50 18.59 23.66 -5.82
CA ASN A 50 18.09 22.77 -6.89
C ASN A 50 18.11 23.42 -8.27
N GLN A 51 19.08 24.30 -8.52
CA GLN A 51 19.26 25.03 -9.78
C GLN A 51 19.26 24.11 -11.01
N ALA A 52 19.86 22.92 -10.93
CA ALA A 52 19.87 21.98 -12.05
C ALA A 52 18.47 21.47 -12.44
N VAL A 53 17.55 21.36 -11.47
CA VAL A 53 16.15 20.97 -11.73
C VAL A 53 15.35 22.17 -12.25
N ALA A 54 15.58 23.34 -11.65
CA ALA A 54 14.94 24.59 -12.07
C ALA A 54 15.34 25.02 -13.50
N ALA A 55 16.58 24.71 -13.92
CA ALA A 55 17.08 24.99 -15.27
C ALA A 55 16.61 23.99 -16.34
N ALA A 56 15.86 22.94 -15.98
CA ALA A 56 15.37 21.98 -16.95
C ALA A 56 14.33 22.64 -17.88
N ALA A 57 14.41 22.37 -19.19
CA ALA A 57 13.54 23.00 -20.19
C ALA A 57 12.03 22.76 -19.98
N SER A 58 11.66 21.71 -19.25
CA SER A 58 10.28 21.38 -18.90
C SER A 58 9.85 21.89 -17.53
N CYS A 59 10.69 22.66 -16.83
CA CYS A 59 10.37 23.30 -15.57
C CYS A 59 9.65 24.63 -15.82
N THR A 60 8.47 24.79 -15.23
CA THR A 60 7.69 26.04 -15.29
C THR A 60 7.87 26.91 -14.05
N ILE A 61 8.49 26.37 -13.00
CA ILE A 61 8.71 27.06 -11.74
C ILE A 61 10.06 27.77 -11.77
N ASP A 62 10.02 29.10 -11.89
CA ASP A 62 11.18 29.99 -11.98
C ASP A 62 11.36 30.91 -10.76
N THR A 63 10.30 31.11 -9.98
CA THR A 63 10.24 32.07 -8.87
C THR A 63 9.61 31.46 -7.62
N GLU A 64 9.94 32.02 -6.45
CA GLU A 64 9.33 31.66 -5.15
C GLU A 64 7.80 31.80 -5.20
N ALA A 65 7.31 32.87 -5.83
CA ALA A 65 5.88 33.13 -5.97
C ALA A 65 5.18 32.02 -6.77
N ARG A 66 5.76 31.59 -7.89
CA ARG A 66 5.21 30.50 -8.71
C ARG A 66 5.26 29.16 -7.98
N LEU A 67 6.34 28.89 -7.23
CA LEU A 67 6.46 27.69 -6.42
C LEU A 67 5.41 27.66 -5.30
N ARG A 68 5.17 28.80 -4.63
CA ARG A 68 4.12 28.96 -3.61
C ARG A 68 2.74 28.72 -4.20
N GLU A 69 2.43 29.36 -5.33
CA GLU A 69 1.16 29.19 -6.05
C GLU A 69 0.94 27.71 -6.39
N ARG A 70 1.97 27.03 -6.91
CA ARG A 70 1.88 25.61 -7.24
C ARG A 70 1.60 24.73 -6.02
N LEU A 71 2.21 25.03 -4.87
CA LEU A 71 1.94 24.34 -3.61
C LEU A 71 0.50 24.55 -3.12
N LEU A 72 -0.06 25.74 -3.33
CA LEU A 72 -1.45 26.07 -2.98
C LEU A 72 -2.45 25.36 -3.92
N GLU A 73 -2.20 25.38 -5.23
CA GLU A 73 -3.03 24.68 -6.24
C GLU A 73 -3.13 23.18 -5.97
N LEU A 74 -2.02 22.56 -5.56
CA LEU A 74 -1.97 21.13 -5.23
C LEU A 74 -2.57 20.81 -3.85
N GLY A 75 -2.93 21.83 -3.06
CA GLY A 75 -3.42 21.68 -1.69
C GLY A 75 -2.36 21.11 -0.74
N TYR A 76 -1.07 21.35 -1.02
CA TYR A 76 0.04 20.95 -0.16
C TYR A 76 0.39 22.04 0.86
N LEU A 77 0.14 23.30 0.50
CA LEU A 77 0.16 24.44 1.39
C LEU A 77 -1.25 25.03 1.45
N THR A 78 -1.64 25.57 2.58
CA THR A 78 -2.94 26.23 2.76
C THR A 78 -2.76 27.50 3.55
N GLU A 79 -3.41 28.57 3.11
CA GLU A 79 -3.46 29.82 3.86
C GLU A 79 -4.43 29.69 5.05
N VAL A 80 -3.97 30.07 6.23
CA VAL A 80 -4.73 30.01 7.47
C VAL A 80 -5.58 31.27 7.57
N PRO A 81 -6.90 31.15 7.77
CA PRO A 81 -7.76 32.30 7.98
C PRO A 81 -7.29 33.15 9.16
N GLY A 82 -6.97 34.41 8.88
CA GLY A 82 -6.48 35.38 9.86
C GLY A 82 -7.49 36.51 10.13
N ARG A 83 -7.14 37.42 11.05
CA ARG A 83 -7.89 38.68 11.19
C ARG A 83 -7.69 39.54 9.93
N PRO A 84 -8.69 40.36 9.54
CA PRO A 84 -8.48 41.37 8.53
C PRO A 84 -7.24 42.22 8.87
N LEU A 85 -6.35 42.45 7.91
CA LEU A 85 -5.06 43.17 8.03
C LEU A 85 -3.90 42.41 8.71
N ALA A 86 -4.10 41.20 9.25
CA ALA A 86 -2.98 40.40 9.72
C ALA A 86 -2.18 39.83 8.54
N PRO A 87 -0.84 39.69 8.66
CA PRO A 87 -0.04 39.07 7.62
C PRO A 87 -0.49 37.62 7.38
N ALA A 88 -0.44 37.19 6.12
CA ALA A 88 -0.79 35.84 5.71
C ALA A 88 0.04 34.80 6.48
N ARG A 89 -0.64 33.72 6.87
CA ARG A 89 -0.08 32.58 7.58
C ARG A 89 -0.36 31.32 6.78
N TYR A 90 0.56 30.37 6.80
CA TYR A 90 0.46 29.16 6.01
C TYR A 90 0.65 27.91 6.88
N ARG A 91 -0.01 26.81 6.49
CA ARG A 91 0.23 25.48 7.05
C ARG A 91 0.36 24.48 5.93
N THR A 92 1.27 23.51 6.07
CA THR A 92 1.30 22.38 5.15
C THR A 92 0.08 21.49 5.39
N ARG A 93 -0.28 20.69 4.39
CA ARG A 93 -1.31 19.67 4.49
C ARG A 93 -1.04 18.69 5.64
N MET A 94 0.23 18.38 5.92
CA MET A 94 0.62 17.54 7.05
C MET A 94 0.28 18.21 8.37
N ALA A 95 0.70 19.46 8.58
CA ALA A 95 0.47 20.18 9.82
C ALA A 95 -1.02 20.40 10.09
N GLU A 96 -1.78 20.79 9.07
CA GLU A 96 -3.25 20.92 9.21
C GLU A 96 -3.90 19.57 9.50
N GLY A 97 -3.43 18.48 8.87
CA GLY A 97 -3.87 17.13 9.20
C GLY A 97 -3.63 16.75 10.66
N VAL A 98 -2.42 17.01 11.18
CA VAL A 98 -2.09 16.76 12.60
C VAL A 98 -2.99 17.59 13.51
N ARG A 99 -3.21 18.87 13.19
CA ARG A 99 -4.11 19.75 13.94
C ARG A 99 -5.53 19.22 13.98
N LEU A 100 -6.08 18.83 12.84
CA LEU A 100 -7.43 18.27 12.75
C LEU A 100 -7.57 16.95 13.52
N PHE A 101 -6.58 16.05 13.44
CA PHE A 101 -6.60 14.81 14.23
C PHE A 101 -6.51 15.07 15.73
N ALA A 102 -5.64 15.97 16.17
CA ALA A 102 -5.49 16.32 17.58
C ALA A 102 -6.73 17.04 18.15
N ARG A 103 -7.44 17.82 17.31
CA ARG A 103 -8.64 18.57 17.68
C ARG A 103 -9.95 17.82 17.42
N LEU A 104 -9.90 16.61 16.88
CA LEU A 104 -11.09 15.82 16.59
C LEU A 104 -11.89 15.58 17.88
N ARG A 105 -13.19 15.88 17.87
CA ARG A 105 -14.06 15.77 19.06
C ARG A 105 -14.98 14.56 18.95
N GLN A 106 -15.36 14.04 20.11
CA GLN A 106 -16.36 12.98 20.23
C GLN A 106 -17.74 13.60 20.05
N LEU A 107 -18.55 13.03 19.15
CA LEU A 107 -19.92 13.47 18.90
C LEU A 107 -20.90 12.36 19.30
N PHE A 108 -21.83 12.71 20.17
CA PHE A 108 -22.91 11.82 20.62
C PHE A 108 -24.26 12.45 20.25
N PRO A 109 -25.16 11.69 19.59
CA PRO A 109 -26.50 12.17 19.24
C PRO A 109 -27.25 12.71 20.47
N GLY A 110 -27.94 13.84 20.32
CA GLY A 110 -28.73 14.47 21.38
C GLY A 110 -27.93 15.23 22.44
N LYS A 111 -26.59 15.17 22.41
CA LYS A 111 -25.71 15.92 23.34
C LYS A 111 -24.87 17.00 22.67
N HIS A 112 -24.65 16.90 21.37
CA HIS A 112 -23.69 17.73 20.64
C HIS A 112 -24.27 18.27 19.32
N ASP A 113 -25.59 18.49 19.29
CA ASP A 113 -26.29 18.99 18.11
C ASP A 113 -26.05 20.50 17.93
N GLY A 114 -26.18 21.01 16.70
CA GLY A 114 -25.95 22.43 16.42
C GLY A 114 -24.50 22.86 16.65
N SER A 115 -24.28 23.87 17.51
CA SER A 115 -22.96 24.40 17.89
C SER A 115 -22.29 23.67 19.06
N ASP A 116 -23.02 22.79 19.76
CA ASP A 116 -22.56 22.19 21.02
C ASP A 116 -21.43 21.17 20.82
N TRP A 117 -21.19 20.74 19.57
CA TRP A 117 -20.05 19.91 19.18
C TRP A 117 -18.70 20.48 19.64
N VAL A 118 -18.58 21.81 19.79
CA VAL A 118 -17.35 22.48 20.24
C VAL A 118 -17.03 22.13 21.70
N SER A 119 -18.02 21.78 22.51
CA SER A 119 -17.84 21.40 23.91
C SER A 119 -17.41 19.94 24.10
N GLY A 120 -17.56 19.10 23.07
CA GLY A 120 -17.26 17.67 23.15
C GLY A 120 -15.78 17.41 23.47
N ALA A 121 -15.50 16.40 24.30
CA ALA A 121 -14.13 15.99 24.61
C ALA A 121 -13.36 15.60 23.33
N THR A 122 -12.04 15.77 23.34
CA THR A 122 -11.23 15.30 22.20
C THR A 122 -11.29 13.78 22.09
N LEU A 123 -11.39 13.28 20.87
CA LEU A 123 -11.34 11.85 20.57
C LEU A 123 -9.91 11.31 20.74
N VAL A 124 -8.93 12.14 20.43
CA VAL A 124 -7.50 11.85 20.60
C VAL A 124 -7.02 12.48 21.90
N ALA A 125 -6.55 11.65 22.84
CA ALA A 125 -6.03 12.13 24.11
C ALA A 125 -4.63 12.75 23.98
N ASP A 126 -3.77 12.12 23.17
CA ASP A 126 -2.40 12.58 22.89
C ASP A 126 -1.91 11.97 21.56
N TYR A 127 -0.91 12.60 20.95
CA TYR A 127 -0.26 12.11 19.74
C TYR A 127 1.26 12.21 19.83
N ARG A 128 1.95 11.31 19.15
CA ARG A 128 3.40 11.39 18.93
C ARG A 128 3.68 11.48 17.44
N LEU A 129 4.17 12.63 17.00
CA LEU A 129 4.53 12.83 15.61
C LEU A 129 5.93 12.26 15.36
N LEU A 130 6.04 11.37 14.37
CA LEU A 130 7.31 10.86 13.88
C LEU A 130 7.45 11.23 12.41
N TRP A 131 8.18 12.30 12.14
CA TRP A 131 8.53 12.70 10.79
C TRP A 131 9.87 12.07 10.39
N ARG A 132 9.89 11.32 9.29
CA ARG A 132 11.10 10.67 8.76
C ARG A 132 11.07 10.67 7.24
N PRO A 133 12.16 11.07 6.56
CA PRO A 133 12.27 10.90 5.12
C PRO A 133 12.06 9.44 4.72
N ARG A 134 11.29 9.22 3.64
CA ARG A 134 11.08 7.87 3.12
C ARG A 134 12.39 7.36 2.50
N LYS A 135 12.81 6.18 2.92
CA LYS A 135 13.92 5.45 2.29
C LYS A 135 13.33 4.41 1.33
N TYR A 136 13.67 4.54 0.06
CA TYR A 136 13.33 3.55 -0.96
C TYR A 136 14.55 2.69 -1.27
N PRO A 137 14.39 1.37 -1.48
CA PRO A 137 15.48 0.52 -1.95
C PRO A 137 16.01 1.01 -3.31
N ALA A 138 17.32 0.91 -3.52
CA ALA A 138 17.94 1.17 -4.81
C ALA A 138 17.31 0.27 -5.89
N ARG A 139 17.07 0.84 -7.07
CA ARG A 139 16.55 0.14 -8.25
C ARG A 139 17.61 0.20 -9.34
N ASP A 140 18.55 -0.72 -9.25
CA ASP A 140 19.76 -0.80 -10.06
C ASP A 140 19.74 -1.98 -11.03
N LEU A 141 18.95 -3.02 -10.74
CA LEU A 141 18.90 -4.21 -11.59
C LEU A 141 18.09 -3.95 -12.86
N THR A 142 18.72 -4.22 -14.01
CA THR A 142 18.07 -4.24 -15.31
C THR A 142 17.18 -5.49 -15.46
N PRO A 143 16.29 -5.54 -16.47
CA PRO A 143 15.56 -6.75 -16.82
C PRO A 143 16.48 -7.97 -17.05
N ASP A 144 17.63 -7.78 -17.70
CA ASP A 144 18.60 -8.85 -17.96
C ASP A 144 19.27 -9.33 -16.66
N ASP A 145 19.67 -8.39 -15.78
CA ASP A 145 20.21 -8.75 -14.46
C ASP A 145 19.17 -9.52 -13.62
N ALA A 146 17.92 -9.06 -13.65
CA ALA A 146 16.81 -9.71 -12.96
C ALA A 146 16.58 -11.13 -13.47
N HIS A 147 16.60 -11.33 -14.79
CA HIS A 147 16.50 -12.65 -15.40
C HIS A 147 17.66 -13.56 -15.00
N ALA A 148 18.90 -13.07 -15.06
CA ALA A 148 20.09 -13.83 -14.69
C ALA A 148 20.06 -14.29 -13.23
N VAL A 149 19.66 -13.41 -12.29
CA VAL A 149 19.53 -13.76 -10.86
C VAL A 149 18.47 -14.84 -10.64
N ILE A 150 17.36 -14.80 -11.38
CA ILE A 150 16.31 -15.81 -11.30
C ILE A 150 16.77 -17.14 -11.94
N ALA A 151 17.44 -17.08 -13.09
CA ALA A 151 17.98 -18.24 -13.80
C ALA A 151 19.04 -19.00 -13.00
N ALA A 152 19.78 -18.33 -12.12
CA ALA A 152 20.71 -18.97 -11.21
C ALA A 152 20.05 -19.88 -10.16
N ARG A 153 18.74 -19.76 -9.92
CA ARG A 153 18.01 -20.52 -8.88
C ARG A 153 16.95 -21.46 -9.42
N ILE A 154 16.59 -21.35 -10.70
CA ILE A 154 15.50 -22.11 -11.31
C ILE A 154 16.03 -22.81 -12.54
N THR A 155 15.77 -24.11 -12.64
CA THR A 155 16.21 -24.94 -13.78
C THR A 155 15.12 -25.15 -14.83
N ASP A 156 13.85 -24.92 -14.52
CA ASP A 156 12.72 -25.13 -15.45
C ASP A 156 12.74 -24.12 -16.61
N PRO A 157 13.02 -24.55 -17.86
CA PRO A 157 13.10 -23.66 -19.02
C PRO A 157 11.76 -22.96 -19.33
N ARG A 158 10.62 -23.61 -19.02
CA ARG A 158 9.29 -23.04 -19.28
C ARG A 158 9.03 -21.85 -18.38
N LEU A 159 9.45 -21.96 -17.12
CA LEU A 159 9.32 -20.89 -16.14
C LEU A 159 10.27 -19.73 -16.45
N LEU A 160 11.51 -20.03 -16.83
CA LEU A 160 12.48 -19.01 -17.25
C LEU A 160 12.03 -18.25 -18.50
N ALA A 161 11.42 -18.93 -19.47
CA ALA A 161 10.82 -18.29 -20.64
C ALA A 161 9.67 -17.36 -20.26
N ALA A 162 8.79 -17.78 -19.34
CA ALA A 162 7.70 -16.94 -18.84
C ALA A 162 8.21 -15.70 -18.07
N VAL A 163 9.24 -15.87 -17.24
CA VAL A 163 9.89 -14.74 -16.55
C VAL A 163 10.50 -13.77 -17.56
N LYS A 164 11.26 -14.28 -18.54
CA LYS A 164 11.86 -13.44 -19.58
C LYS A 164 10.81 -12.65 -20.35
N ARG A 165 9.74 -13.31 -20.78
CA ARG A 165 8.63 -12.65 -21.49
C ARG A 165 8.02 -11.51 -20.69
N TRP A 166 7.80 -11.70 -19.39
CA TRP A 166 7.22 -10.65 -18.54
C TRP A 166 8.16 -9.44 -18.38
N LEU A 167 9.46 -9.69 -18.31
CA LEU A 167 10.50 -8.68 -18.24
C LEU A 167 10.64 -7.91 -19.56
N ASP A 168 10.68 -8.62 -20.69
CA ASP A 168 10.78 -8.05 -22.05
C ASP A 168 9.54 -7.21 -22.43
N ALA A 169 8.35 -7.59 -21.94
CA ALA A 169 7.11 -6.84 -22.14
C ALA A 169 7.00 -5.58 -21.23
N GLY A 170 8.03 -5.28 -20.45
CA GLY A 170 8.11 -4.07 -19.63
C GLY A 170 8.66 -2.86 -20.39
N GLU A 171 8.80 -1.73 -19.67
CA GLU A 171 9.45 -0.54 -20.21
C GLU A 171 10.98 -0.75 -20.32
N PRO A 172 11.66 -0.22 -21.35
CA PRO A 172 13.12 -0.35 -21.49
C PRO A 172 13.91 0.25 -20.32
N SER A 173 13.36 1.28 -19.69
CA SER A 173 13.95 1.98 -18.54
C SER A 173 13.65 1.30 -17.20
N TRP A 174 12.98 0.15 -17.20
CA TRP A 174 12.58 -0.50 -15.97
C TRP A 174 13.80 -0.92 -15.15
N ARG A 175 13.75 -0.63 -13.85
CA ARG A 175 14.75 -1.06 -12.89
C ARG A 175 14.07 -1.67 -11.68
N PHE A 176 14.68 -2.72 -11.16
CA PHE A 176 14.16 -3.49 -10.03
C PHE A 176 15.08 -3.35 -8.82
N ALA A 177 14.47 -3.35 -7.65
CA ALA A 177 15.21 -3.48 -6.41
C ALA A 177 15.57 -4.94 -6.16
N ARG A 178 16.76 -5.17 -5.61
CA ARG A 178 17.28 -6.51 -5.31
C ARG A 178 16.29 -7.40 -4.54
N PHE A 179 15.62 -6.85 -3.54
CA PHE A 179 14.64 -7.60 -2.74
C PHE A 179 13.45 -8.13 -3.56
N GLN A 180 13.04 -7.43 -4.63
CA GLN A 180 11.94 -7.87 -5.48
C GLN A 180 12.32 -9.14 -6.23
N ILE A 181 13.54 -9.16 -6.77
CA ILE A 181 14.07 -10.27 -7.56
C ILE A 181 14.39 -11.46 -6.64
N ASP A 182 15.02 -11.22 -5.49
CA ASP A 182 15.31 -12.28 -4.51
C ASP A 182 14.02 -12.95 -3.98
N ALA A 183 12.98 -12.16 -3.67
CA ALA A 183 11.67 -12.69 -3.26
C ALA A 183 11.01 -13.47 -4.40
N SER A 184 11.07 -12.96 -5.63
CA SER A 184 10.49 -13.63 -6.80
C SER A 184 11.16 -14.97 -7.06
N ALA A 185 12.49 -15.02 -7.07
CA ALA A 185 13.26 -16.24 -7.25
C ALA A 185 12.93 -17.28 -6.17
N ARG A 186 12.85 -16.86 -4.89
CA ARG A 186 12.48 -17.76 -3.77
C ARG A 186 11.06 -18.34 -3.90
N ILE A 187 10.10 -17.52 -4.34
CA ILE A 187 8.71 -17.98 -4.55
C ILE A 187 8.66 -18.98 -5.71
N LEU A 188 9.31 -18.65 -6.83
CA LEU A 188 9.37 -19.53 -8.00
C LEU A 188 10.06 -20.86 -7.68
N GLU A 189 11.17 -20.85 -6.95
CA GLU A 189 11.86 -22.06 -6.51
C GLU A 189 10.92 -23.00 -5.74
N GLY A 190 10.14 -22.46 -4.79
CA GLY A 190 9.13 -23.22 -4.05
C GLY A 190 8.01 -23.79 -4.94
N LEU A 191 7.56 -23.00 -5.92
CA LEU A 191 6.54 -23.43 -6.90
C LEU A 191 7.07 -24.52 -7.83
N SER A 192 8.30 -24.40 -8.33
CA SER A 192 8.97 -25.41 -9.17
C SER A 192 9.14 -26.75 -8.45
N MET A 193 9.57 -26.72 -7.18
CA MET A 193 9.71 -27.93 -6.37
C MET A 193 8.38 -28.49 -5.85
N ARG A 194 7.26 -27.80 -6.09
CA ARG A 194 5.93 -28.10 -5.52
C ARG A 194 5.96 -28.30 -3.99
N SER A 195 6.88 -27.62 -3.31
CA SER A 195 7.06 -27.70 -1.86
C SER A 195 6.32 -26.55 -1.18
N PRO A 196 5.51 -26.80 -0.14
CA PRO A 196 4.94 -25.73 0.66
C PRO A 196 6.05 -24.88 1.30
N ARG A 197 6.11 -23.59 0.95
CA ARG A 197 7.08 -22.63 1.51
C ARG A 197 6.41 -21.30 1.79
N GLY A 198 6.81 -20.67 2.90
CA GLY A 198 6.44 -19.31 3.24
C GLY A 198 7.54 -18.31 2.88
N THR A 199 7.14 -17.16 2.32
CA THR A 199 8.04 -16.03 2.02
C THR A 199 7.45 -14.76 2.60
N LEU A 200 8.21 -14.10 3.49
CA LEU A 200 7.87 -12.79 4.04
C LEU A 200 8.61 -11.70 3.26
N VAL A 201 7.88 -10.85 2.55
CA VAL A 201 8.44 -9.69 1.84
C VAL A 201 8.21 -8.43 2.68
N ALA A 202 9.24 -8.02 3.43
CA ALA A 202 9.20 -6.81 4.25
C ALA A 202 9.82 -5.62 3.49
N ALA A 203 8.99 -4.64 3.12
CA ALA A 203 9.44 -3.38 2.54
C ALA A 203 8.43 -2.25 2.80
N GLY A 204 8.84 -1.00 2.63
CA GLY A 204 7.97 0.18 2.74
C GLY A 204 6.85 0.22 1.70
N THR A 205 5.83 1.03 1.94
CA THR A 205 4.81 1.34 0.92
C THR A 205 5.47 2.03 -0.26
N GLY A 206 5.10 1.69 -1.50
CA GLY A 206 5.75 2.21 -2.70
C GLY A 206 7.12 1.60 -3.03
N SER A 207 7.69 0.76 -2.17
CA SER A 207 8.99 0.11 -2.42
C SER A 207 8.95 -0.96 -3.52
N GLY A 208 7.77 -1.41 -3.96
CA GLY A 208 7.62 -2.39 -5.05
C GLY A 208 7.26 -3.82 -4.62
N LYS A 209 6.70 -4.01 -3.41
CA LYS A 209 6.25 -5.33 -2.90
C LYS A 209 5.26 -6.03 -3.84
N THR A 210 4.41 -5.25 -4.49
CA THR A 210 3.39 -5.74 -5.42
C THR A 210 4.01 -6.55 -6.55
N LEU A 211 5.04 -6.02 -7.22
CA LEU A 211 5.74 -6.74 -8.30
C LEU A 211 6.52 -7.96 -7.79
N ALA A 212 7.09 -7.87 -6.59
CA ALA A 212 7.78 -9.01 -5.97
C ALA A 212 6.87 -10.22 -5.73
N PHE A 213 5.56 -10.01 -5.65
CA PHE A 213 4.55 -11.08 -5.58
C PHE A 213 3.98 -11.44 -6.95
N TYR A 214 3.65 -10.46 -7.79
CA TYR A 214 2.97 -10.74 -9.06
C TYR A 214 3.89 -11.29 -10.15
N LEU A 215 5.15 -10.86 -10.25
CA LEU A 215 6.09 -11.45 -11.20
C LEU A 215 6.15 -12.99 -11.06
N PRO A 216 6.48 -13.55 -9.89
CA PRO A 216 6.61 -15.00 -9.76
C PRO A 216 5.27 -15.73 -9.90
N ALA A 217 4.18 -15.15 -9.38
CA ALA A 217 2.86 -15.75 -9.45
C ALA A 217 2.34 -15.84 -10.89
N LEU A 218 2.46 -14.75 -11.67
CA LEU A 218 1.98 -14.69 -13.04
C LEU A 218 2.86 -15.50 -14.01
N ALA A 219 4.19 -15.45 -13.84
CA ALA A 219 5.10 -16.25 -14.66
C ALA A 219 4.84 -17.75 -14.47
N TRP A 220 4.64 -18.19 -13.22
CA TRP A 220 4.25 -19.58 -12.94
C TRP A 220 2.90 -19.94 -13.55
N LEU A 221 1.86 -19.10 -13.37
CA LEU A 221 0.55 -19.34 -13.97
C LEU A 221 0.59 -19.45 -15.49
N SER A 222 1.34 -18.56 -16.15
CA SER A 222 1.53 -18.61 -17.61
C SER A 222 2.18 -19.93 -18.04
N SER A 223 3.22 -20.37 -17.33
CA SER A 223 3.88 -21.66 -17.61
C SER A 223 2.93 -22.86 -17.41
N GLU A 224 2.13 -22.87 -16.35
CA GLU A 224 1.14 -23.91 -16.07
C GLU A 224 -0.05 -23.87 -17.02
N ARG A 225 -0.38 -22.69 -17.57
CA ARG A 225 -1.47 -22.54 -18.54
C ARG A 225 -1.12 -23.19 -19.88
N LYS A 226 0.15 -23.08 -20.30
CA LYS A 226 0.64 -23.75 -21.52
C LYS A 226 0.60 -25.28 -21.40
N THR A 227 0.91 -25.80 -20.21
CA THR A 227 0.91 -27.25 -19.96
C THR A 227 -0.48 -27.80 -19.69
N GLN A 228 -1.36 -27.02 -19.05
CA GLN A 228 -2.72 -27.43 -18.70
C GLN A 228 -3.77 -26.38 -19.14
N PRO A 229 -4.02 -26.22 -20.46
CA PRO A 229 -4.90 -25.16 -20.98
C PRO A 229 -6.35 -25.25 -20.50
N ARG A 230 -6.80 -26.45 -20.14
CA ARG A 230 -8.17 -26.73 -19.67
C ARG A 230 -8.29 -26.75 -18.15
N SER A 231 -7.20 -26.54 -17.41
CA SER A 231 -7.25 -26.46 -15.95
C SER A 231 -8.10 -25.27 -15.53
N ARG A 232 -9.02 -25.51 -14.59
CA ARG A 232 -10.01 -24.55 -14.11
C ARG A 232 -9.88 -24.40 -12.61
N GLY A 233 -9.98 -23.16 -12.14
CA GLY A 233 -10.02 -22.84 -10.72
C GLY A 233 -8.93 -21.86 -10.30
N VAL A 234 -9.10 -21.32 -9.10
CA VAL A 234 -8.21 -20.31 -8.53
C VAL A 234 -6.90 -20.97 -8.10
N ARG A 235 -5.80 -20.54 -8.73
CA ARG A 235 -4.44 -21.02 -8.47
C ARG A 235 -3.59 -20.00 -7.70
N VAL A 236 -3.95 -18.73 -7.78
CA VAL A 236 -3.35 -17.63 -6.99
C VAL A 236 -4.43 -16.86 -6.25
N LEU A 237 -4.25 -16.67 -4.94
CA LEU A 237 -5.15 -15.89 -4.08
C LEU A 237 -4.41 -14.72 -3.44
N ALA A 238 -4.88 -13.51 -3.73
CA ALA A 238 -4.38 -12.26 -3.17
C ALA A 238 -5.41 -11.65 -2.20
N LEU A 239 -4.99 -11.41 -0.96
CA LEU A 239 -5.84 -10.89 0.11
C LEU A 239 -5.47 -9.44 0.44
N TYR A 240 -6.47 -8.55 0.38
CA TYR A 240 -6.31 -7.13 0.65
C TYR A 240 -7.17 -6.66 1.84
N PRO A 241 -6.66 -5.76 2.70
CA PRO A 241 -7.40 -5.29 3.87
C PRO A 241 -8.54 -4.31 3.56
N ARG A 242 -8.56 -3.67 2.38
CA ARG A 242 -9.53 -2.62 2.02
C ARG A 242 -9.98 -2.76 0.57
N ASN A 243 -11.22 -2.36 0.28
CA ASN A 243 -11.79 -2.41 -1.07
C ASN A 243 -11.11 -1.42 -2.02
N GLU A 244 -10.77 -0.23 -1.54
CA GLU A 244 -10.12 0.84 -2.31
C GLU A 244 -8.74 0.36 -2.77
N LEU A 245 -7.97 -0.22 -1.85
CA LEU A 245 -6.70 -0.83 -2.18
C LEU A 245 -6.88 -2.00 -3.16
N LEU A 246 -7.93 -2.81 -3.00
CA LEU A 246 -8.21 -3.90 -3.93
C LEU A 246 -8.44 -3.38 -5.36
N LYS A 247 -9.19 -2.29 -5.53
CA LYS A 247 -9.46 -1.67 -6.84
C LYS A 247 -8.16 -1.21 -7.51
N ASP A 248 -7.29 -0.52 -6.76
CA ASP A 248 -5.99 -0.08 -7.28
C ASP A 248 -5.13 -1.28 -7.72
N GLN A 249 -5.14 -2.35 -6.94
CA GLN A 249 -4.35 -3.54 -7.21
C GLN A 249 -4.93 -4.39 -8.34
N LEU A 250 -6.24 -4.33 -8.59
CA LEU A 250 -6.87 -4.98 -9.74
C LEU A 250 -6.32 -4.43 -11.06
N ALA A 251 -6.26 -3.09 -11.20
CA ALA A 251 -5.74 -2.45 -12.40
C ALA A 251 -4.29 -2.87 -12.68
N GLU A 252 -3.46 -2.89 -11.63
CA GLU A 252 -2.07 -3.33 -11.70
C GLU A 252 -1.97 -4.80 -12.16
N VAL A 253 -2.67 -5.72 -11.49
CA VAL A 253 -2.64 -7.15 -11.84
C VAL A 253 -3.13 -7.40 -13.25
N TYR A 254 -4.18 -6.70 -13.65
CA TYR A 254 -4.72 -6.79 -15.00
C TYR A 254 -3.63 -6.42 -16.01
N GLY A 255 -2.99 -5.25 -15.87
CA GLY A 255 -1.89 -4.83 -16.74
C GLY A 255 -0.72 -5.83 -16.77
N GLN A 256 -0.30 -6.34 -15.61
CA GLN A 256 0.79 -7.32 -15.55
C GLN A 256 0.41 -8.69 -16.16
N ALA A 257 -0.86 -9.10 -16.06
CA ALA A 257 -1.35 -10.36 -16.64
C ALA A 257 -1.43 -10.29 -18.17
N ARG A 258 -1.78 -9.12 -18.73
CA ARG A 258 -1.88 -8.92 -20.20
C ARG A 258 -0.54 -9.05 -20.92
N LYS A 259 0.60 -8.94 -20.23
CA LYS A 259 1.94 -9.15 -20.81
C LYS A 259 2.16 -10.53 -21.43
N PHE A 260 1.35 -11.51 -21.02
CA PHE A 260 1.39 -12.88 -21.52
C PHE A 260 0.42 -13.15 -22.68
N ASP A 261 -0.42 -12.18 -23.05
CA ASP A 261 -1.51 -12.42 -24.01
C ASP A 261 -1.00 -12.85 -25.39
N ASP A 262 0.03 -12.19 -25.93
CA ASP A 262 0.60 -12.55 -27.24
C ASP A 262 1.06 -14.01 -27.31
N GLU A 263 1.55 -14.56 -26.20
CA GLU A 263 2.06 -15.93 -26.14
C GLU A 263 0.97 -16.95 -25.82
N LEU A 264 -0.03 -16.57 -25.02
CA LEU A 264 -1.15 -17.44 -24.68
C LEU A 264 -2.20 -17.48 -25.80
N GLY A 265 -2.19 -16.52 -26.73
CA GLY A 265 -2.95 -16.56 -27.98
C GLY A 265 -4.38 -16.01 -27.87
N ARG A 266 -5.39 -16.89 -27.70
CA ARG A 266 -6.82 -16.57 -27.89
C ARG A 266 -7.55 -16.17 -26.60
N VAL A 267 -8.66 -15.45 -26.73
CA VAL A 267 -9.59 -15.18 -25.62
C VAL A 267 -10.03 -16.51 -25.00
N GLY A 268 -9.71 -16.73 -23.73
CA GLY A 268 -9.98 -17.97 -23.00
C GLY A 268 -8.75 -18.83 -22.69
N THR A 269 -7.59 -18.60 -23.33
CA THR A 269 -6.29 -19.14 -22.91
C THR A 269 -5.46 -18.14 -22.12
N THR A 270 -5.82 -16.85 -22.17
CA THR A 270 -5.21 -15.78 -21.36
C THR A 270 -5.48 -15.94 -19.86
N LEU A 271 -4.65 -15.31 -19.03
CA LEU A 271 -4.78 -15.34 -17.58
C LEU A 271 -6.00 -14.53 -17.13
N SER A 272 -6.94 -15.18 -16.45
CA SER A 272 -8.17 -14.56 -15.96
C SER A 272 -8.03 -14.06 -14.52
N VAL A 273 -8.54 -12.85 -14.29
CA VAL A 273 -8.54 -12.18 -12.98
C VAL A 273 -9.99 -12.03 -12.51
N GLY A 274 -10.29 -12.58 -11.34
CA GLY A 274 -11.59 -12.48 -10.70
C GLY A 274 -11.52 -11.71 -9.39
N VAL A 275 -12.57 -10.95 -9.10
CA VAL A 275 -12.59 -10.04 -7.97
C VAL A 275 -13.85 -10.27 -7.14
N LEU A 276 -13.69 -10.30 -5.83
CA LEU A 276 -14.81 -10.32 -4.89
C LEU A 276 -14.71 -9.11 -3.94
N PHE A 277 -15.62 -8.15 -4.12
CA PHE A 277 -15.90 -7.08 -3.17
C PHE A 277 -16.98 -7.55 -2.19
N GLY A 278 -16.78 -7.32 -0.88
CA GLY A 278 -17.61 -7.91 0.18
C GLY A 278 -19.10 -7.59 0.16
N ASP A 279 -19.52 -6.57 -0.58
CA ASP A 279 -20.92 -6.14 -0.64
C ASP A 279 -21.71 -6.74 -1.81
N GLN A 280 -21.11 -7.67 -2.57
CA GLN A 280 -21.85 -8.39 -3.61
C GLN A 280 -22.78 -9.42 -2.96
N LYS A 281 -24.08 -9.11 -2.87
CA LYS A 281 -25.12 -10.07 -2.49
C LYS A 281 -24.98 -11.32 -3.39
N LEU A 282 -24.71 -12.47 -2.76
CA LEU A 282 -24.76 -13.76 -3.43
C LEU A 282 -26.20 -13.98 -3.93
N CYS A 283 -26.41 -13.88 -5.24
CA CYS A 283 -27.64 -14.40 -5.84
C CYS A 283 -27.68 -15.91 -5.63
N ARG A 284 -28.41 -16.34 -4.58
CA ARG A 284 -28.83 -17.72 -4.39
C ARG A 284 -29.86 -18.01 -5.48
N HIS A 285 -29.51 -18.91 -6.39
CA HIS A 285 -30.39 -19.61 -7.34
C HIS A 285 -31.78 -18.98 -7.50
N ASP A 286 -31.86 -17.91 -8.29
CA ASP A 286 -33.14 -17.52 -8.87
C ASP A 286 -32.96 -17.37 -10.38
N ARG A 287 -33.77 -18.11 -11.13
CA ARG A 287 -33.70 -18.24 -12.59
C ARG A 287 -34.31 -17.00 -13.26
N SER A 288 -33.76 -15.81 -12.97
CA SER A 288 -34.10 -14.58 -13.70
C SER A 288 -33.00 -14.25 -14.72
N PRO A 289 -33.34 -13.95 -16.00
CA PRO A 289 -32.34 -13.71 -17.06
C PRO A 289 -31.51 -12.43 -16.86
N ALA A 290 -31.85 -11.57 -15.91
CA ALA A 290 -31.20 -10.27 -15.70
C ALA A 290 -30.03 -10.29 -14.69
N CYS A 291 -29.68 -11.43 -14.10
CA CYS A 291 -28.59 -11.54 -13.12
C CYS A 291 -27.70 -12.77 -13.39
N SER A 292 -26.94 -12.73 -14.48
CA SER A 292 -26.22 -13.90 -15.01
C SER A 292 -24.69 -13.87 -14.81
N VAL A 293 -24.20 -13.30 -13.71
CA VAL A 293 -22.82 -13.58 -13.26
C VAL A 293 -22.88 -14.22 -11.88
N SER A 294 -23.29 -15.49 -11.85
CA SER A 294 -23.18 -16.31 -10.64
C SER A 294 -21.70 -16.51 -10.30
N LEU A 295 -21.36 -16.49 -9.00
CA LEU A 295 -20.03 -16.85 -8.48
C LEU A 295 -19.54 -18.23 -8.98
N GLN A 296 -20.46 -19.14 -9.36
CA GLN A 296 -20.11 -20.42 -9.96
C GLN A 296 -19.51 -20.28 -11.37
N THR A 297 -19.92 -19.28 -12.15
CA THR A 297 -19.35 -18.98 -13.47
C THR A 297 -17.98 -18.31 -13.33
N MET A 298 -17.84 -17.40 -12.35
CA MET A 298 -16.55 -16.74 -12.03
C MET A 298 -15.51 -17.76 -11.51
N VAL A 299 -15.88 -18.67 -10.61
CA VAL A 299 -14.97 -19.69 -10.04
C VAL A 299 -14.51 -20.73 -11.07
N ARG A 300 -15.24 -20.93 -12.17
CA ARG A 300 -14.91 -21.94 -13.19
C ARG A 300 -13.87 -21.47 -14.21
N SER A 301 -13.68 -20.16 -14.38
CA SER A 301 -12.71 -19.63 -15.35
C SER A 301 -11.63 -18.74 -14.74
N THR A 302 -11.70 -18.40 -13.45
CA THR A 302 -10.75 -17.49 -12.76
C THR A 302 -9.50 -18.21 -12.25
N GLU A 303 -8.31 -17.72 -12.63
CA GLU A 303 -7.02 -18.25 -12.15
C GLU A 303 -6.44 -17.44 -10.98
N ILE A 304 -6.66 -16.12 -11.00
CA ILE A 304 -6.20 -15.21 -9.94
C ILE A 304 -7.42 -14.59 -9.29
N ARG A 305 -7.53 -14.74 -7.97
CA ARG A 305 -8.61 -14.13 -7.20
C ARG A 305 -8.10 -13.07 -6.26
N LEU A 306 -8.68 -11.87 -6.36
CA LEU A 306 -8.49 -10.80 -5.39
C LEU A 306 -9.73 -10.72 -4.49
N THR A 307 -9.53 -10.68 -3.18
CA THR A 307 -10.63 -10.48 -2.23
C THR A 307 -10.17 -9.81 -0.94
N ASN A 308 -11.11 -9.29 -0.15
CA ASN A 308 -10.83 -8.76 1.17
C ASN A 308 -11.06 -9.82 2.27
N GLY A 309 -10.40 -9.64 3.42
CA GLY A 309 -10.45 -10.61 4.53
C GLY A 309 -11.87 -10.86 5.07
N ALA A 310 -12.67 -9.80 5.22
CA ALA A 310 -14.04 -9.88 5.72
C ALA A 310 -14.97 -10.66 4.76
N SER A 311 -14.79 -10.52 3.45
CA SER A 311 -15.53 -11.27 2.43
C SER A 311 -15.21 -12.75 2.48
N MET A 312 -13.98 -13.09 2.84
CA MET A 312 -13.55 -14.49 2.95
C MET A 312 -14.18 -15.18 4.17
N GLU A 313 -14.39 -14.45 5.26
CA GLU A 313 -15.05 -14.94 6.48
C GLU A 313 -16.58 -15.02 6.35
N ALA A 314 -17.22 -14.05 5.69
CA ALA A 314 -18.66 -14.03 5.44
C ALA A 314 -19.14 -15.16 4.51
N THR A 315 -18.21 -15.88 3.86
CA THR A 315 -18.52 -16.97 2.93
C THR A 315 -18.05 -18.32 3.48
N THR A 316 -18.68 -18.78 4.57
CA THR A 316 -18.38 -20.05 5.25
C THR A 316 -18.39 -21.26 4.29
N THR A 317 -19.22 -21.22 3.25
CA THR A 317 -19.31 -22.25 2.20
C THR A 317 -18.12 -22.25 1.22
N THR A 318 -17.44 -21.10 1.05
CA THR A 318 -16.26 -21.01 0.17
C THR A 318 -14.99 -21.48 0.87
N ARG A 319 -14.90 -21.35 2.19
CA ARG A 319 -13.75 -21.85 2.97
C ARG A 319 -13.66 -23.38 2.92
N THR A 320 -14.78 -24.09 3.08
CA THR A 320 -14.86 -25.56 2.96
C THR A 320 -14.74 -26.03 1.51
N ALA A 321 -15.38 -25.35 0.54
CA ALA A 321 -15.24 -25.69 -0.89
C ALA A 321 -13.84 -25.40 -1.45
N PHE A 322 -13.14 -24.38 -0.94
CA PHE A 322 -11.76 -24.06 -1.32
C PHE A 322 -10.77 -25.03 -0.66
N GLN A 323 -10.93 -25.37 0.62
CA GLN A 323 -10.12 -26.39 1.28
C GLN A 323 -10.31 -27.79 0.69
N SER A 324 -11.54 -28.17 0.30
CA SER A 324 -11.81 -29.46 -0.33
C SER A 324 -11.36 -29.52 -1.80
N ARG A 325 -11.46 -28.42 -2.56
CA ARG A 325 -10.97 -28.36 -3.96
C ARG A 325 -9.46 -28.17 -4.07
N CYS A 326 -8.81 -27.50 -3.12
CA CYS A 326 -7.34 -27.49 -3.01
C CYS A 326 -6.77 -28.89 -2.76
N LYS A 327 -7.54 -29.80 -2.12
CA LYS A 327 -7.17 -31.22 -1.98
C LYS A 327 -7.40 -32.03 -3.26
N ALA A 328 -8.33 -31.62 -4.12
CA ALA A 328 -8.69 -32.33 -5.36
C ALA A 328 -7.85 -31.92 -6.58
N SER A 329 -7.32 -30.69 -6.62
CA SER A 329 -6.30 -30.29 -7.59
C SER A 329 -4.91 -30.54 -7.01
N ALA A 330 -4.13 -31.44 -7.59
CA ALA A 330 -2.74 -31.71 -7.20
C ALA A 330 -1.76 -30.56 -7.53
N SER A 331 -2.22 -29.30 -7.48
CA SER A 331 -1.47 -28.10 -7.87
C SER A 331 -1.21 -27.21 -6.64
N PRO A 332 0.03 -26.71 -6.45
CA PRO A 332 0.34 -25.80 -5.35
C PRO A 332 -0.42 -24.49 -5.51
N VAL A 333 -0.99 -23.97 -4.42
CA VAL A 333 -1.71 -22.68 -4.40
C VAL A 333 -0.84 -21.63 -3.70
N ALA A 334 -0.43 -20.59 -4.43
CA ALA A 334 0.28 -19.47 -3.85
C ALA A 334 -0.70 -18.56 -3.09
N ARG A 335 -0.40 -18.27 -1.82
CA ARG A 335 -1.17 -17.34 -0.98
C ARG A 335 -0.29 -16.18 -0.54
N CYS A 336 -0.81 -14.97 -0.68
CA CYS A 336 -0.18 -13.77 -0.14
C CYS A 336 -1.18 -12.97 0.71
N SER A 337 -0.72 -12.54 1.88
CA SER A 337 -1.41 -11.58 2.73
C SER A 337 -0.55 -10.33 2.84
N CYS A 338 -1.01 -9.23 2.27
CA CYS A 338 -0.37 -7.93 2.42
C CYS A 338 -0.84 -7.28 3.73
N ALA A 339 -0.16 -7.58 4.84
CA ALA A 339 -0.36 -6.89 6.11
C ALA A 339 0.59 -5.68 6.23
N LYS A 340 0.07 -4.55 6.72
CA LYS A 340 0.88 -3.38 7.08
C LYS A 340 1.65 -3.76 8.36
N GLN A 341 2.99 -3.83 8.30
CA GLN A 341 3.80 -4.07 9.52
C GLN A 341 3.55 -2.94 10.53
N PRO A 342 3.15 -3.25 11.78
CA PRO A 342 3.29 -2.30 12.87
C PRO A 342 4.79 -2.13 13.18
N SER A 343 5.22 -0.90 13.44
CA SER A 343 6.56 -0.60 13.97
C SER A 343 6.84 -1.42 15.24
N PRO A 344 8.11 -1.71 15.58
CA PRO A 344 8.44 -2.52 16.76
C PRO A 344 7.94 -1.78 18.02
N ARG A 345 6.83 -2.24 18.57
CA ARG A 345 6.36 -1.82 19.89
C ARG A 345 7.32 -2.41 20.92
N ARG A 346 8.16 -1.58 21.54
CA ARG A 346 8.66 -1.88 22.89
C ARG A 346 7.48 -1.76 23.84
N SER A 347 6.72 -2.85 23.98
CA SER A 347 5.68 -2.98 24.99
C SER A 347 6.33 -3.58 26.24
N ALA A 348 6.74 -2.72 27.16
CA ALA A 348 6.92 -3.14 28.55
C ALA A 348 5.52 -3.38 29.12
N VAL A 349 5.12 -4.65 29.19
CA VAL A 349 3.88 -5.06 29.87
C VAL A 349 4.21 -5.13 31.36
N ARG A 350 3.82 -4.10 32.12
CA ARG A 350 3.65 -4.23 33.57
C ARG A 350 2.38 -5.05 33.79
N LEU A 351 2.53 -6.32 34.14
CA LEU A 351 1.42 -7.17 34.55
C LEU A 351 0.91 -6.70 35.94
N PRO A 352 -0.40 -6.57 36.15
CA PRO A 352 -0.97 -6.43 37.48
C PRO A 352 -0.91 -7.81 38.18
N CYS A 353 -0.25 -7.85 39.33
CA CYS A 353 -0.15 -9.02 40.19
C CYS A 353 -1.54 -9.37 40.78
N PRO A 354 -2.08 -10.59 40.59
CA PRO A 354 -3.34 -10.97 41.20
C PRO A 354 -3.14 -11.48 42.62
N LEU A 355 -3.91 -10.88 43.52
CA LEU A 355 -4.38 -11.35 44.83
C LEU A 355 -4.09 -12.83 45.14
N LEU A 356 -3.15 -13.08 46.06
CA LEU A 356 -3.12 -14.27 46.88
C LEU A 356 -3.39 -13.86 48.33
N ARG A 357 -4.59 -14.17 48.82
CA ARG A 357 -4.91 -14.18 50.25
C ARG A 357 -4.06 -15.27 50.92
N ARG A 358 -3.32 -14.91 51.98
CA ARG A 358 -3.22 -15.71 53.21
C ARG A 358 -2.73 -14.85 54.39
N ARG A 359 -3.41 -15.05 55.51
CA ARG A 359 -3.26 -14.43 56.84
C ARG A 359 -1.85 -14.64 57.44
N ALA A 360 -1.34 -13.60 58.11
CA ALA A 360 -0.64 -13.63 59.42
C ALA A 360 -0.34 -12.16 59.80
N LEU A 361 -1.07 -11.53 60.73
CA LEU A 361 -0.72 -11.42 62.15
C LEU A 361 0.75 -10.98 62.38
N PHE A 362 1.00 -9.69 62.64
CA PHE A 362 1.45 -9.16 63.94
C PHE A 362 2.08 -7.75 63.83
N HIS A 363 1.60 -6.87 64.73
CA HIS A 363 2.21 -5.68 65.35
C HIS A 363 3.00 -4.62 64.56
N ALA A 364 2.47 -3.39 64.66
CA ALA A 364 3.24 -2.14 64.69
C ALA A 364 4.21 -2.12 65.90
N PRO A 365 5.27 -1.28 65.89
CA PRO A 365 5.06 0.12 66.31
C PRO A 365 5.87 1.18 65.54
N LEU A 366 5.22 2.35 65.43
CA LEU A 366 5.72 3.71 65.65
C LEU A 366 7.25 3.96 65.57
N ARG A 367 7.66 4.80 64.62
CA ARG A 367 7.97 6.23 64.86
C ARG A 367 7.98 7.00 63.56
#